data_AF-A0A834KW61-F1
#
_entry.id   AF-A0A834KW61-F1
#
_cell.length_a   1.000
_cell.length_b   1.000
_cell.length_c   1.000
_cell.angle_alpha   90.00
_cell.angle_beta   90.00
_cell.angle_gamma   90.00
#
_symmetry.space_group_name_H-M   'P 1'
#
loop_
_entity.id
_entity.type
_entity.pdbx_description
1 polymer ?
#
loop_
_entity_poly.entity_id
_entity_poly.type
_entity_poly.pdbx_seq_one_letter_code
_entity_poly.pdbx_strand_id
1 'polypeptide(L)'
;MVGIQGKLEVRLFGCKDLLKPAADAENGSSVPIKAAEPSTQVRAVLRLDGRAVGRTGWAAVSRLSWDQMFYIQLERSRELEVCIFWRDQKTMCAVKFLRLEEMMENSTHNQVFSLEPQGLLFIKLQFVDTEVERQPKLRRQRCIFTKERGRVLSAFEGICVFVQQLL
;
A
#
# COMPACT_ATOMS: atom_id res chain seq x y z
N MET A 1 -13.13 5.68 -7.82
CA MET A 1 -12.20 5.04 -6.86
C MET A 1 -11.17 6.09 -6.51
N VAL A 2 -11.09 6.45 -5.23
CA VAL A 2 -10.32 7.59 -4.74
C VAL A 2 -8.84 7.22 -4.71
N GLY A 3 -7.96 8.12 -5.15
CA GLY A 3 -6.51 7.97 -5.00
C GLY A 3 -6.03 8.74 -3.79
N ILE A 4 -4.94 8.30 -3.18
CA ILE A 4 -4.30 9.01 -2.06
C ILE A 4 -3.14 9.82 -2.61
N GLN A 5 -3.01 11.06 -2.13
CA GLN A 5 -1.84 11.90 -2.36
C GLN A 5 -1.13 12.20 -1.05
N GLY A 6 0.20 12.35 -1.09
CA GLY A 6 1.02 12.68 0.08
C GLY A 6 2.30 11.85 0.13
N LYS A 7 2.81 11.58 1.33
CA LYS A 7 4.01 10.77 1.55
C LYS A 7 3.68 9.52 2.36
N LEU A 8 4.30 8.41 1.97
CA LEU A 8 4.24 7.14 2.67
C LEU A 8 5.64 6.74 3.12
N GLU A 9 5.81 6.61 4.42
CA GLU A 9 6.99 6.01 5.03
C GLU A 9 6.74 4.52 5.26
N VAL A 10 7.60 3.69 4.69
CA VAL A 10 7.50 2.23 4.78
C VAL A 10 8.75 1.69 5.46
N ARG A 11 8.59 1.11 6.66
CA ARG A 11 9.66 0.36 7.33
C ARG A 11 9.42 -1.13 7.14
N LEU A 12 10.25 -1.77 6.32
CA LEU A 12 10.26 -3.21 6.13
C LEU A 12 11.19 -3.87 7.14
N PHE A 13 10.62 -4.61 8.09
CA PHE A 13 11.40 -5.32 9.10
C PHE A 13 11.93 -6.65 8.54
N GLY A 14 11.06 -7.51 8.05
CA GLY A 14 11.43 -8.85 7.62
C GLY A 14 10.23 -9.72 7.21
N CYS A 15 10.49 -10.99 6.95
CA CYS A 15 9.47 -11.98 6.67
C CYS A 15 9.80 -13.36 7.26
N LYS A 16 8.78 -14.17 7.54
CA LYS A 16 8.91 -15.54 8.06
C LYS A 16 7.94 -16.50 7.37
N ASP A 17 8.15 -17.79 7.60
CA ASP A 17 7.23 -18.87 7.24
C ASP A 17 6.89 -18.95 5.74
N LEU A 18 7.83 -18.48 4.90
CA LEU A 18 7.72 -18.53 3.44
C LEU A 18 7.72 -19.97 2.95
N LEU A 19 6.95 -20.23 1.90
CA LEU A 19 6.99 -21.51 1.21
C LEU A 19 8.39 -21.74 0.63
N LYS A 20 9.06 -22.80 1.08
CA LYS A 20 10.34 -23.21 0.51
C LYS A 20 10.09 -23.59 -0.96
N PRO A 21 10.95 -23.15 -1.90
CA PRO A 21 10.86 -23.66 -3.26
C PRO A 21 11.05 -25.17 -3.18
N ALA A 22 10.28 -25.93 -3.96
CA ALA A 22 10.43 -27.36 -4.07
C ALA A 22 11.83 -27.65 -4.64
N ALA A 23 12.83 -27.73 -3.76
CA ALA A 23 14.05 -28.46 -4.04
C ALA A 23 13.63 -29.92 -4.10
N ASP A 24 14.03 -30.59 -5.18
CA ASP A 24 13.59 -31.92 -5.53
C ASP A 24 13.65 -32.86 -4.32
N ALA A 25 12.55 -33.58 -4.11
CA ALA A 25 12.35 -34.46 -2.98
C ALA A 25 13.25 -35.71 -3.08
N GLU A 26 14.53 -35.60 -2.73
CA GLU A 26 15.39 -36.75 -2.41
C GLU A 26 16.40 -36.40 -1.31
N ASN A 27 15.98 -36.50 -0.06
CA ASN A 27 16.64 -37.44 0.85
C ASN A 27 15.82 -37.59 2.15
N GLY A 28 15.25 -38.77 2.35
CA GLY A 28 14.82 -39.20 3.67
C GLY A 28 16.04 -39.45 4.54
N SER A 29 16.19 -38.70 5.63
CA SER A 29 16.95 -39.18 6.78
C SER A 29 16.51 -38.46 8.05
N SER A 30 15.90 -39.22 8.94
CA SER A 30 15.59 -38.86 10.31
C SER A 30 16.87 -38.72 11.14
N VAL A 31 17.37 -37.48 11.33
CA VAL A 31 18.29 -37.15 12.44
C VAL A 31 18.13 -35.67 12.82
N PRO A 32 17.95 -35.28 14.10
CA PRO A 32 17.93 -33.87 14.51
C PRO A 32 19.37 -33.35 14.63
N ILE A 33 19.99 -33.07 13.48
CA ILE A 33 21.28 -32.39 13.44
C ILE A 33 20.98 -30.90 13.29
N LYS A 34 21.49 -30.09 14.23
CA LYS A 34 21.63 -28.64 14.12
C LYS A 34 22.51 -28.31 12.90
N ALA A 35 21.97 -28.41 11.71
CA ALA A 35 22.64 -28.10 10.46
C ALA A 35 22.06 -26.77 9.97
N ALA A 36 22.95 -25.78 9.86
CA ALA A 36 22.67 -24.50 9.23
C ALA A 36 21.99 -24.74 7.88
N GLU A 37 20.68 -24.46 7.80
CA GLU A 37 19.96 -24.49 6.54
C GLU A 37 20.70 -23.58 5.54
N PRO A 38 20.83 -23.98 4.26
CA PRO A 38 21.47 -23.14 3.25
C PRO A 38 20.78 -21.80 3.31
N SER A 39 21.54 -20.74 3.61
CA SER A 39 21.02 -19.43 3.97
C SER A 39 20.07 -18.92 2.89
N THR A 40 18.79 -19.22 3.02
CA THR A 40 17.81 -18.93 1.98
C THR A 40 17.58 -17.44 2.08
N GLN A 41 18.24 -16.70 1.21
CA GLN A 41 18.23 -15.26 1.24
C GLN A 41 17.08 -14.73 0.43
N VAL A 42 16.48 -13.66 0.94
CA VAL A 42 15.31 -13.01 0.38
C VAL A 42 15.53 -11.53 0.20
N ARG A 43 14.82 -10.98 -0.77
CA ARG A 43 14.69 -9.54 -1.02
C ARG A 43 13.21 -9.20 -1.16
N ALA A 44 12.83 -8.07 -0.61
CA ALA A 44 11.54 -7.44 -0.86
C ALA A 44 11.67 -6.37 -1.95
N VAL A 45 10.66 -6.26 -2.80
CA VAL A 45 10.46 -5.18 -3.76
C VAL A 45 9.12 -4.54 -3.48
N LEU A 46 9.13 -3.22 -3.27
CA LEU A 46 7.93 -2.41 -3.10
C LEU A 46 7.49 -1.91 -4.46
N ARG A 47 6.21 -2.10 -4.80
CA ARG A 47 5.60 -1.57 -6.02
C ARG A 47 4.37 -0.73 -5.66
N LEU A 48 4.28 0.45 -6.24
CA LEU A 48 3.13 1.33 -6.09
C LEU A 48 2.36 1.32 -7.41
N ASP A 49 1.10 0.88 -7.37
CA ASP A 49 0.24 0.70 -8.56
C ASP A 49 0.98 -0.06 -9.69
N GLY A 50 1.69 -1.13 -9.33
CA GLY A 50 2.48 -1.96 -10.24
C GLY A 50 3.86 -1.42 -10.63
N ARG A 51 4.27 -0.21 -10.24
CA ARG A 51 5.60 0.36 -10.54
C ARG A 51 6.56 0.15 -9.37
N ALA A 52 7.76 -0.40 -9.62
CA ALA A 52 8.74 -0.59 -8.57
C ALA A 52 9.27 0.76 -8.04
N VAL A 53 9.12 0.98 -6.73
CA VAL A 53 9.52 2.22 -6.04
C VAL A 53 10.63 1.99 -5.01
N GLY A 54 10.86 0.74 -4.59
CA GLY A 54 11.90 0.42 -3.61
C GLY A 54 12.28 -1.06 -3.63
N ARG A 55 13.49 -1.37 -3.17
CA ARG A 55 14.00 -2.75 -3.07
C ARG A 55 14.93 -2.85 -1.86
N THR A 56 14.87 -3.97 -1.13
CA THR A 56 15.78 -4.23 -0.02
C THR A 56 17.07 -4.93 -0.47
N GLY A 57 18.03 -5.04 0.44
CA GLY A 57 19.18 -5.95 0.29
C GLY A 57 18.76 -7.43 0.31
N TRP A 58 19.67 -8.31 -0.08
CA TRP A 58 19.51 -9.76 0.15
C TRP A 58 19.83 -10.06 1.61
N ALA A 59 18.93 -10.74 2.32
CA ALA A 59 19.13 -11.09 3.72
C ALA A 59 18.48 -12.44 4.04
N ALA A 60 18.94 -13.13 5.08
CA ALA A 60 18.32 -14.38 5.52
C ALA A 60 16.89 -14.14 6.00
N VAL A 61 15.98 -15.11 5.81
CA VAL A 61 14.59 -15.04 6.27
C VAL A 61 14.53 -14.94 7.79
N SER A 62 13.94 -13.85 8.31
CA SER A 62 13.82 -13.56 9.73
C SER A 62 12.80 -12.43 9.97
N ARG A 63 12.47 -12.16 11.24
CA ARG A 63 11.58 -11.04 11.61
C ARG A 63 12.19 -9.67 11.34
N LEU A 64 13.52 -9.58 11.34
CA LEU A 64 14.30 -8.35 11.19
C LEU A 64 15.37 -8.54 10.11
N SER A 65 14.98 -9.10 8.96
CA SER A 65 15.90 -9.40 7.87
C SER A 65 16.51 -8.16 7.24
N TRP A 66 15.71 -7.09 7.11
CA TRP A 66 16.13 -5.89 6.40
C TRP A 66 16.18 -4.67 7.30
N ASP A 67 15.17 -4.49 8.16
CA ASP A 67 14.95 -3.27 8.96
C ASP A 67 15.22 -1.97 8.18
N GLN A 68 14.68 -1.89 6.96
CA GLN A 68 14.97 -0.81 6.01
C GLN A 68 13.77 0.12 5.87
N MET A 69 14.04 1.43 5.87
CA MET A 69 13.03 2.49 5.67
C MET A 69 13.03 2.98 4.22
N PHE A 70 11.84 3.23 3.68
CA PHE A 70 11.61 3.82 2.37
C PHE A 70 10.65 5.00 2.48
N TYR A 71 10.93 6.05 1.71
CA TYR A 71 10.08 7.24 1.60
C TYR A 71 9.51 7.27 0.18
N ILE A 72 8.20 7.14 0.06
CA ILE A 72 7.49 6.99 -1.22
C ILE A 72 6.51 8.15 -1.36
N GLN A 73 6.59 8.87 -2.49
CA GLN A 73 5.61 9.88 -2.84
C GLN A 73 4.36 9.21 -3.44
N LEU A 74 3.19 9.55 -2.91
CA LEU A 74 1.90 9.08 -3.41
C LEU A 74 1.30 10.11 -4.37
N GLU A 75 1.00 9.70 -5.59
CA GLU A 75 0.39 10.52 -6.63
C GLU A 75 -0.90 9.88 -7.11
N ARG A 76 -1.98 10.07 -6.35
CA ARG A 76 -3.28 9.41 -6.59
C ARG A 76 -3.18 7.89 -6.57
N SER A 77 -2.26 7.37 -5.76
CA SER A 77 -1.99 5.95 -5.65
C SER A 77 -3.01 5.23 -4.80
N ARG A 78 -3.21 3.95 -5.07
CA ARG A 78 -4.28 3.16 -4.43
C ARG A 78 -3.74 1.92 -3.74
N GLU A 79 -2.70 1.31 -4.29
CA GLU A 79 -2.23 0.01 -3.84
C GLU A 79 -0.71 -0.01 -3.71
N LEU A 80 -0.25 -0.52 -2.56
CA LEU A 80 1.14 -0.88 -2.34
C LEU A 80 1.26 -2.41 -2.38
N GLU A 81 2.12 -2.89 -3.26
CA GLU A 81 2.48 -4.30 -3.37
C GLU A 81 3.85 -4.53 -2.72
N VAL A 82 3.96 -5.59 -1.93
CA VAL A 82 5.23 -6.06 -1.37
C VAL A 82 5.51 -7.44 -1.95
N CYS A 83 6.45 -7.51 -2.87
CA CYS A 83 6.86 -8.75 -3.54
C CYS A 83 8.14 -9.30 -2.91
N ILE A 84 8.14 -10.57 -2.51
CA ILE A 84 9.31 -11.24 -1.94
C ILE A 84 9.92 -12.18 -2.99
N PHE A 85 11.24 -12.12 -3.14
CA PHE A 85 12.02 -12.93 -4.07
C PHE A 85 13.08 -13.71 -3.32
N TRP A 86 13.32 -14.95 -3.75
CA TRP A 86 14.49 -15.73 -3.33
C TRP A 86 15.74 -15.27 -4.07
N ARG A 87 16.92 -15.42 -3.46
CA ARG A 87 18.21 -15.08 -4.11
C ARG A 87 18.54 -16.05 -5.24
N ASP A 88 18.25 -17.32 -5.00
CA ASP A 88 18.73 -18.42 -5.83
C ASP A 88 17.80 -18.71 -7.00
N GLN A 89 16.61 -18.09 -7.01
CA GLN A 89 15.62 -18.21 -8.08
C GLN A 89 15.14 -16.82 -8.51
N LYS A 90 15.01 -16.59 -9.81
CA LYS A 90 14.47 -15.32 -10.34
C LYS A 90 12.95 -15.19 -10.17
N THR A 91 12.32 -16.15 -9.51
CA THR A 91 10.87 -16.22 -9.31
C THR A 91 10.46 -15.52 -8.02
N MET A 92 9.30 -14.86 -8.07
CA MET A 92 8.66 -14.31 -6.88
C MET A 92 8.14 -15.46 -6.02
N CYS A 93 8.40 -15.44 -4.72
CA CYS A 93 8.00 -16.49 -3.82
C CYS A 93 6.69 -16.19 -3.08
N ALA A 94 6.47 -14.92 -2.76
CA ALA A 94 5.28 -14.49 -2.06
C ALA A 94 4.99 -13.01 -2.33
N VAL A 95 3.74 -12.61 -2.16
CA VAL A 95 3.30 -11.23 -2.38
C VAL A 95 2.22 -10.83 -1.38
N LYS A 96 2.16 -9.53 -1.07
CA LYS A 96 1.01 -8.93 -0.38
C LYS A 96 0.61 -7.62 -1.05
N PHE A 97 -0.68 -7.50 -1.32
CA PHE A 97 -1.32 -6.28 -1.78
C PHE A 97 -1.94 -5.56 -0.58
N LEU A 98 -1.62 -4.28 -0.42
CA LEU A 98 -2.10 -3.43 0.66
C LEU A 98 -2.82 -2.25 0.04
N ARG A 99 -4.13 -2.17 0.26
CA ARG A 99 -4.94 -1.03 -0.15
C ARG A 99 -4.65 0.15 0.76
N LEU A 100 -4.12 1.22 0.19
CA LEU A 100 -3.68 2.38 0.95
C LEU A 100 -4.83 3.03 1.73
N GLU A 101 -6.05 3.01 1.18
CA GLU A 101 -7.27 3.52 1.83
C GLU A 101 -7.58 2.79 3.15
N GLU A 102 -7.48 1.46 3.17
CA GLU A 102 -7.74 0.65 4.36
C GLU A 102 -6.62 0.80 5.40
N MET A 103 -5.38 1.06 4.95
CA MET A 103 -4.23 1.21 5.83
C MET A 103 -4.18 2.58 6.52
N MET A 104 -4.73 3.63 5.90
CA MET A 104 -4.84 4.95 6.51
C MET A 104 -5.76 4.94 7.73
N GLU A 105 -6.84 4.17 7.69
CA GLU A 105 -7.80 4.06 8.80
C GLU A 105 -7.23 3.26 9.99
N ASN A 106 -6.29 2.34 9.72
CA ASN A 106 -5.73 1.41 10.69
C ASN A 106 -4.27 1.77 11.04
N SER A 107 -4.06 2.97 11.61
CA SER A 107 -2.74 3.53 11.96
C SER A 107 -2.07 2.86 13.16
N THR A 108 -1.94 1.53 13.13
CA THR A 108 -1.14 0.75 14.08
C THR A 108 0.34 0.81 13.73
N HIS A 109 1.17 1.03 14.75
CA HIS A 109 2.60 1.32 14.56
C HIS A 109 3.41 0.13 14.00
N ASN A 110 2.97 -1.12 14.19
CA ASN A 110 3.63 -2.30 13.65
C ASN A 110 2.56 -3.26 13.14
N GLN A 111 2.64 -3.64 11.87
CA GLN A 111 1.66 -4.52 11.22
C GLN A 111 2.32 -5.83 10.80
N VAL A 112 1.57 -6.92 10.98
CA VAL A 112 1.93 -8.25 10.50
C VAL A 112 0.89 -8.66 9.48
N PHE A 113 1.34 -8.95 8.26
CA PHE A 113 0.47 -9.37 7.17
C PHE A 113 0.78 -10.79 6.73
N SER A 114 -0.26 -11.58 6.49
CA SER A 114 -0.12 -12.83 5.76
C SER A 114 0.28 -12.55 4.32
N LEU A 115 1.31 -13.24 3.82
CA LEU A 115 1.72 -13.23 2.43
C LEU A 115 0.99 -14.36 1.69
N GLU A 116 0.68 -14.13 0.41
CA GLU A 116 0.16 -15.14 -0.50
C GLU A 116 1.33 -15.73 -1.33
N PRO A 117 1.46 -17.05 -1.50
CA PRO A 117 0.58 -18.12 -1.00
C PRO A 117 0.83 -18.51 0.47
N GLN A 118 2.01 -18.22 1.02
CA GLN A 118 2.32 -18.51 2.42
C GLN A 118 3.40 -17.57 2.95
N GLY A 119 3.26 -17.13 4.20
CA GLY A 119 4.29 -16.45 4.98
C GLY A 119 3.73 -15.28 5.79
N LEU A 120 4.62 -14.66 6.56
CA LEU A 120 4.33 -13.49 7.37
C LEU A 120 5.27 -12.35 6.99
N LEU A 121 4.72 -11.18 6.73
CA LEU A 121 5.44 -9.93 6.48
C LEU A 121 5.35 -9.03 7.71
N PHE A 122 6.50 -8.54 8.17
CA PHE A 122 6.61 -7.57 9.25
C PHE A 122 6.94 -6.21 8.66
N ILE A 123 6.00 -5.28 8.76
CA ILE A 123 6.10 -3.95 8.12
C ILE A 123 5.43 -2.89 9.00
N LYS A 124 5.92 -1.66 8.90
CA LYS A 124 5.24 -0.48 9.42
C LYS A 124 4.96 0.49 8.27
N LEU A 125 3.73 0.98 8.21
CA LEU A 125 3.29 2.01 7.27
C LEU A 125 2.93 3.27 8.05
N GLN A 126 3.46 4.41 7.62
CA GLN A 126 3.15 5.70 8.20
C GLN A 126 2.87 6.71 7.09
N PHE A 127 1.66 7.25 7.09
CA PHE A 127 1.20 8.25 6.14
C PHE A 127 1.50 9.64 6.71
N VAL A 128 2.20 10.48 5.93
CA VAL A 128 2.61 11.83 6.32
C VAL A 128 2.08 12.81 5.28
N ASP A 129 1.41 13.87 5.73
CA ASP A 129 0.82 14.90 4.87
C ASP A 129 -0.10 14.34 3.77
N THR A 130 -0.90 13.32 4.09
CA THR A 130 -1.72 12.62 3.10
C THR A 130 -3.14 13.15 3.03
N GLU A 131 -3.53 13.60 1.83
CA GLU A 131 -4.89 14.01 1.51
C GLU A 131 -5.61 12.92 0.70
N VAL A 132 -6.81 12.57 1.15
CA VAL A 132 -7.69 11.63 0.44
C VAL A 132 -8.56 12.43 -0.51
N GLU A 133 -8.41 12.23 -1.83
CA GLU A 133 -9.17 12.96 -2.85
C GLU A 133 -10.64 12.49 -2.89
N ARG A 134 -11.47 12.95 -1.95
CA ARG A 134 -12.91 12.71 -1.99
C ARG A 134 -13.49 13.48 -3.17
N GLN A 135 -13.86 12.78 -4.25
CA GLN A 135 -14.64 13.41 -5.31
C GLN A 135 -15.87 14.09 -4.70
N PRO A 136 -16.07 15.41 -4.87
CA PRO A 136 -17.29 16.05 -4.43
C PRO A 136 -18.42 15.42 -5.23
N LYS A 137 -19.35 14.73 -4.55
CA LYS A 137 -20.58 14.23 -5.16
C LYS A 137 -21.34 15.44 -5.67
N LEU A 138 -21.16 15.80 -6.94
CA LEU A 138 -21.96 16.78 -7.66
C LEU A 138 -23.40 16.27 -7.68
N ARG A 139 -24.15 16.56 -6.62
CA ARG A 139 -25.61 16.56 -6.67
C ARG A 139 -25.97 17.72 -7.58
N ARG A 140 -26.60 17.41 -8.71
CA ARG A 140 -27.21 18.40 -9.59
C ARG A 140 -28.08 19.30 -8.72
N GLN A 141 -27.66 20.55 -8.53
CA GLN A 141 -28.51 21.58 -7.94
C GLN A 141 -29.77 21.59 -8.81
N ARG A 142 -30.94 21.24 -8.23
CA ARG A 142 -32.20 21.44 -8.94
C ARG A 142 -32.24 22.92 -9.31
N CYS A 143 -32.50 23.20 -10.59
CA CYS A 143 -32.54 24.55 -11.10
C CYS A 143 -33.51 25.36 -10.23
N ILE A 144 -32.99 26.30 -9.45
CA ILE A 144 -33.78 27.21 -8.60
C ILE A 144 -34.43 28.32 -9.43
N PHE A 145 -34.08 28.43 -10.72
CA PHE A 145 -34.73 29.35 -11.64
C PHE A 145 -35.97 28.69 -12.24
N THR A 146 -37.13 29.03 -11.69
CA THR A 146 -38.36 29.11 -12.47
C THR A 146 -38.12 30.11 -13.58
N LYS A 147 -38.02 29.62 -14.82
CA LYS A 147 -38.04 30.48 -16.00
C LYS A 147 -39.48 30.98 -16.21
N GLU A 148 -39.94 31.87 -15.35
CA GLU A 148 -41.14 32.66 -15.64
C GLU A 148 -40.78 33.70 -16.68
N ARG A 149 -41.13 33.41 -17.94
CA ARG A 149 -41.27 34.45 -18.95
C ARG A 149 -42.49 35.29 -18.58
N GLY A 150 -42.25 36.37 -17.86
CA GLY A 150 -43.27 37.40 -17.72
C GLY A 150 -43.05 38.32 -16.53
N ARG A 151 -42.65 39.55 -16.86
CA ARG A 151 -42.83 40.80 -16.11
C ARG A 151 -41.63 41.30 -15.30
N VAL A 152 -41.42 42.59 -15.56
CA VAL A 152 -40.43 43.52 -15.03
C VAL A 152 -40.59 43.65 -13.52
N LEU A 153 -39.52 43.37 -12.77
CA LEU A 153 -39.26 44.01 -11.48
C LEU A 153 -37.75 44.23 -11.32
N SER A 154 -37.44 45.50 -11.09
CA SER A 154 -36.15 46.06 -10.71
C SER A 154 -35.64 45.52 -9.38
N ALA A 155 -34.31 45.45 -9.27
CA ALA A 155 -33.50 45.23 -8.07
C ALA A 155 -33.60 43.83 -7.44
N PHE A 156 -32.51 43.07 -7.49
CA PHE A 156 -31.71 42.69 -6.33
C PHE A 156 -30.44 41.98 -6.84
N GLU A 157 -29.29 42.45 -6.37
CA GLU A 157 -27.99 41.80 -6.50
C GLU A 157 -28.08 40.32 -6.11
N GLY A 158 -27.80 39.44 -7.07
CA GLY A 158 -27.67 38.01 -6.84
C GLY A 158 -26.24 37.60 -7.12
N ILE A 159 -25.33 38.04 -6.25
CA ILE A 159 -23.93 37.62 -6.21
C ILE A 159 -23.92 36.09 -6.25
N CYS A 160 -23.27 35.53 -7.28
CA CYS A 160 -22.88 34.14 -7.28
C CYS A 160 -21.75 34.01 -6.24
N VAL A 161 -22.11 33.94 -4.95
CA VAL A 161 -21.15 33.64 -3.90
C VAL A 161 -20.81 32.18 -4.07
N PHE A 162 -19.65 31.96 -4.67
CA PHE A 162 -18.81 30.82 -4.46
C PHE A 162 -18.71 30.60 -2.94
N VAL A 163 -19.57 29.74 -2.37
CA VAL A 163 -19.24 29.13 -1.08
C VAL A 163 -18.38 27.92 -1.40
N GLN A 164 -17.13 28.22 -1.73
CA GLN A 164 -16.04 27.36 -1.33
C GLN A 164 -15.45 28.03 -0.10
N GLN A 165 -15.95 27.70 1.08
CA GLN A 165 -15.27 28.10 2.30
C GLN A 165 -15.63 27.18 3.48
N LEU A 166 -14.55 26.59 4.04
CA LEU A 166 -14.33 26.29 5.45
C LEU A 166 -15.35 25.39 6.17
N LEU A 167 -15.02 24.10 6.25
CA LEU A 167 -14.61 23.41 7.48
C LEU A 167 -13.91 22.10 7.14
#